data_AF-A0A7R9MPQ8-F1
#
_entry.id   AF-A0A7R9MPQ8-F1
#
_cell.length_a   1.000
_cell.length_b   1.000
_cell.length_c   1.000
_cell.angle_alpha   90.00
_cell.angle_beta   90.00
_cell.angle_gamma   90.00
#
_symmetry.space_group_name_H-M   'P 1'
#
loop_
_entity.id
_entity.type
_entity.pdbx_description
1 polymer ?
#
loop_
_entity_poly.entity_id
_entity_poly.type
_entity_poly.pdbx_seq_one_letter_code
_entity_poly.pdbx_strand_id
1 'polypeptide(L)' 'MVEAFAPYFLQMIGSLNDANQICRSIDMCYSSGGVHMLGGHKCTFGPTYWCHTIAHAESCKATHFCKNKATVS' A
#
# COMPACT_ATOMS: atom_id res chain seq x y z
N MET A 1 17.63 -0.57 8.85
CA MET A 1 16.22 -0.30 8.47
C MET A 1 15.44 0.22 9.68
N VAL A 2 15.38 -0.53 10.79
CA VAL A 2 14.75 -0.04 12.05
C VAL A 2 15.38 1.28 12.50
N GLU A 3 16.71 1.41 12.55
CA GLU A 3 17.39 2.64 12.98
C GLU A 3 17.06 3.90 12.13
N ALA A 4 16.76 3.72 10.84
CA ALA A 4 16.44 4.84 9.94
C ALA A 4 15.00 5.35 10.12
N PHE A 5 14.06 4.45 10.42
CA PHE A 5 12.64 4.79 10.51
C PHE A 5 12.13 4.92 11.95
N ALA A 6 12.81 4.32 12.93
CA ALA A 6 12.47 4.34 14.34
C ALA A 6 12.19 5.76 14.90
N PRO A 7 13.01 6.80 14.67
CA PRO A 7 12.73 8.11 15.24
C PRO A 7 11.43 8.74 14.72
N TYR A 8 11.06 8.48 13.46
CA TYR A 8 9.79 8.93 12.89
C TYR A 8 8.60 8.21 13.52
N PHE A 9 8.70 6.89 13.71
CA PHE A 9 7.66 6.13 14.39
C PHE A 9 7.50 6.55 15.85
N LEU A 10 8.59 6.78 16.58
CA LEU A 10 8.55 7.27 17.95
C LEU A 10 7.92 8.67 18.07
N GLN A 11 8.20 9.57 17.12
CA GLN A 11 7.55 10.88 17.07
C GLN A 11 6.04 10.77 16.81
N MET A 12 5.64 9.82 15.96
CA MET A 12 4.24 9.55 15.65
C MET A 12 3.50 8.97 16.87
N ILE A 13 4.10 8.00 17.56
CA ILE A 13 3.56 7.40 18.79
C ILE A 13 3.45 8.44 19.91
N GLY A 14 4.46 9.29 20.08
CA GLY A 14 4.45 10.35 21.10
C GLY A 14 3.36 11.41 20.87
N SER A 15 2.88 11.56 19.64
CA SER A 15 1.81 12.50 19.29
C SER A 15 0.41 11.89 19.43
N LEU A 16 0.30 10.56 19.34
CA LEU A 16 -0.96 9.82 19.36
C LEU A 16 -1.13 9.19 20.75
N ASN A 17 -1.56 10.00 21.72
CA ASN A 17 -1.73 9.56 23.12
C ASN A 17 -2.95 8.67 23.37
N ASP A 18 -3.57 8.12 22.31
CA ASP A 18 -4.77 7.30 22.41
C ASP A 18 -4.70 6.14 21.42
N ALA A 19 -4.99 4.93 21.93
CA ALA A 19 -4.90 3.70 21.16
C ALA A 19 -5.83 3.72 19.94
N ASN A 20 -7.01 4.37 20.01
CA ASN A 20 -7.89 4.51 18.83
C ASN A 20 -7.30 5.46 17.79
N GLN A 21 -6.63 6.53 18.20
CA GLN A 21 -5.97 7.44 17.25
C GLN A 21 -4.83 6.74 16.50
N ILE A 22 -3.98 5.98 17.20
CA ILE A 22 -2.93 5.17 16.58
C ILE A 22 -3.55 4.20 15.58
N CYS A 23 -4.46 3.38 16.06
CA CYS A 23 -5.13 2.33 15.32
C CYS A 23 -5.87 2.84 14.06
N ARG A 24 -6.43 4.06 14.08
CA ARG A 24 -7.00 4.71 12.88
C ARG A 24 -5.95 5.22 11.90
N SER A 25 -4.86 5.78 12.41
CA SER A 25 -3.79 6.35 11.56
C SER A 25 -3.09 5.30 10.69
N ILE A 26 -3.07 4.04 11.13
CA ILE A 26 -2.46 2.90 10.42
C ILE A 26 -3.48 1.86 9.94
N ASP A 27 -4.76 2.23 9.89
CA ASP A 27 -5.87 1.40 9.41
C ASP A 27 -5.95 -0.02 10.04
N MET A 28 -5.61 -0.12 11.32
CA MET A 28 -5.69 -1.36 12.11
C MET A 28 -6.95 -1.43 12.98
N CYS A 29 -7.78 -0.39 12.99
CA CYS A 29 -9.01 -0.39 13.77
C CYS A 29 -10.03 -1.33 13.19
N TYR A 30 -10.60 -2.17 14.07
CA TYR A 30 -11.68 -3.06 13.73
C TYR A 30 -12.87 -2.24 13.25
N SER A 31 -13.00 -2.15 11.93
CA SER A 31 -14.13 -1.63 11.22
C SER A 31 -14.76 -2.80 10.50
N SER A 32 -16.09 -2.90 10.55
CA SER A 32 -16.86 -3.98 9.91
C SER A 32 -16.69 -4.02 8.37
N GLY A 33 -15.89 -3.13 7.79
CA GLY A 33 -15.53 -3.05 6.36
C GLY A 33 -14.29 -3.84 5.93
N GLY A 34 -13.67 -4.63 6.83
CA GLY A 34 -12.52 -5.48 6.50
C GLY A 34 -11.19 -4.74 6.60
N VAL A 35 -10.21 -5.36 7.26
CA VAL A 35 -8.84 -4.83 7.40
C VAL A 35 -8.21 -4.70 6.01
N HIS A 36 -7.86 -3.47 5.59
CA HIS A 36 -7.11 -3.26 4.35
C HIS A 36 -5.64 -3.60 4.58
N MET A 37 -5.34 -4.90 4.62
CA MET A 37 -3.96 -5.35 4.79
C MET A 37 -3.09 -4.79 3.66
N LEU A 38 -1.95 -4.21 4.02
CA LEU A 38 -0.90 -3.87 3.06
C LEU A 38 -0.53 -5.14 2.30
N GLY A 39 -0.62 -5.11 0.97
CA GLY A 39 -0.45 -6.32 0.15
C GLY A 39 -1.71 -7.14 -0.09
N GLY A 40 -2.85 -6.81 0.52
CA GLY A 40 -4.11 -7.54 0.32
C GLY A 40 -4.75 -7.30 -1.05
N HIS A 41 -4.46 -6.16 -1.68
CA HIS A 41 -4.98 -5.80 -2.99
C HIS A 41 -3.92 -6.07 -4.08
N LYS A 42 -4.23 -6.91 -5.08
CA LYS A 42 -3.24 -7.38 -6.07
C LYS A 42 -2.47 -6.27 -6.80
N CYS A 43 -3.06 -5.08 -6.95
CA CYS A 43 -2.37 -3.94 -7.56
C CYS A 43 -1.18 -3.40 -6.75
N THR A 44 -1.05 -3.75 -5.46
CA THR A 44 0.11 -3.41 -4.64
C THR A 44 1.30 -4.35 -4.87
N PHE A 45 1.16 -5.40 -5.69
CA PHE A 45 2.27 -6.33 -6.01
C PHE A 45 3.34 -5.73 -6.93
N GLY A 46 3.04 -4.58 -7.55
CA GLY A 46 4.00 -3.85 -8.39
C GLY A 46 3.92 -4.18 -9.89
N PRO A 47 4.70 -3.44 -10.71
CA PRO A 47 4.56 -3.40 -12.17
C PRO A 47 4.63 -4.76 -12.85
N THR A 48 5.44 -5.67 -12.30
CA THR A 48 5.55 -7.05 -12.81
C THR A 48 4.19 -7.77 -12.80
N TYR A 49 3.34 -7.53 -11.79
CA TYR A 49 1.99 -8.08 -11.75
C TYR A 49 1.04 -7.32 -12.69
N TRP A 50 0.93 -6.00 -12.52
CA TRP A 50 -0.11 -5.23 -13.22
C TRP A 50 0.21 -4.89 -14.68
N CYS A 51 1.45 -5.12 -15.13
CA CYS A 51 1.80 -5.12 -16.57
C CYS A 51 1.95 -6.53 -17.15
N HIS A 52 1.65 -7.60 -16.41
CA HIS A 52 1.75 -8.98 -16.91
C HIS A 52 0.72 -9.28 -18.01
N THR A 53 -0.51 -8.77 -17.86
CA THR A 53 -1.59 -8.94 -18.84
C THR A 53 -2.37 -7.64 -18.98
N ILE A 54 -3.07 -7.48 -20.11
CA ILE A 54 -3.99 -6.35 -20.33
C ILE A 54 -5.07 -6.33 -19.25
N ALA A 55 -5.62 -7.49 -18.89
CA ALA A 55 -6.65 -7.60 -17.85
C ALA A 55 -6.13 -7.11 -16.48
N HIS A 56 -4.90 -7.45 -16.09
CA HIS A 56 -4.31 -6.91 -14.86
C HIS A 56 -4.12 -5.40 -14.95
N ALA A 57 -3.63 -4.89 -16.08
CA ALA A 57 -3.41 -3.47 -16.30
C ALA A 57 -4.72 -2.68 -16.19
N GLU A 58 -5.81 -3.19 -16.77
CA GLU A 58 -7.14 -2.58 -16.68
C GLU A 58 -7.69 -2.63 -15.25
N SER A 59 -7.59 -3.79 -14.58
CA SER A 59 -8.05 -3.94 -13.19
C SER A 59 -7.33 -3.00 -12.22
N CYS A 60 -6.07 -2.66 -12.51
CA CYS A 60 -5.25 -1.75 -11.72
C CYS A 60 -5.22 -0.32 -12.27
N LYS A 61 -6.01 0.00 -13.30
CA LYS A 61 -6.04 1.32 -13.98
C LYS A 61 -4.64 1.79 -14.42
N ALA A 62 -3.79 0.85 -14.80
CA ALA A 62 -2.39 1.07 -15.11
C ALA A 62 -2.05 0.91 -16.60
N THR A 63 -3.07 0.78 -17.46
CA THR A 63 -2.91 0.57 -18.90
C THR A 63 -2.02 1.61 -19.58
N HIS A 64 -2.12 2.89 -19.21
CA HIS A 64 -1.26 3.93 -19.76
C HIS A 64 0.22 3.75 -19.38
N PHE A 65 0.50 3.40 -18.12
CA PHE A 65 1.86 3.13 -17.66
C PHE A 65 2.43 1.92 -18.40
N CYS A 66 1.69 0.82 -18.48
CA CYS A 66 2.17 -0.40 -19.12
C CYS A 66 2.39 -0.21 -20.63
N LYS A 67 1.58 0.58 -21.33
CA LYS A 67 1.81 0.93 -22.74
C LYS A 67 3.12 1.69 -22.95
N ASN A 68 3.44 2.63 -22.05
CA ASN A 68 4.65 3.44 -22.15
C ASN A 68 5.91 2.71 -21.65
N LYS A 69 5.73 1.62 -20.89
CA LYS A 69 6.79 0.76 -20.35
C LYS A 69 6.90 -0.58 -21.08
N ALA A 70 6.03 -0.86 -22.06
CA ALA A 70 6.08 -2.02 -22.95
C ALA A 70 7.21 -1.89 -23.99
N THR A 71 8.42 -1.61 -23.51
CA THR A 71 9.64 -2.15 -24.07
C THR A 71 10.13 -3.19 -23.08
N VAL A 72 9.47 -4.34 -23.08
CA VAL A 72 10.01 -5.55 -22.45
C VAL A 72 10.51 -6.39 -23.61
N SER A 73 11.83 -6.41 -23.75
CA SER A 73 12.58 -7.39 -24.53
C SER A 73 12.42 -8.80 -23.96
#